data_AF-A0A0Q5UNH0-F1
#
_entry.id   AF-A0A0Q5UNH0-F1
#
_cell.length_a   1.000
_cell.length_b   1.000
_cell.length_c   1.000
_cell.angle_alpha   90.00
_cell.angle_beta   90.00
_cell.angle_gamma   90.00
#
_symmetry.space_group_name_H-M   'P 1'
#
loop_
_entity.id
_entity.type
_entity.pdbx_description
1 polymer ?
#
loop_
_entity_poly.entity_id
_entity_poly.type
_entity_poly.pdbx_seq_one_letter_code
_entity_poly.pdbx_strand_id
1 'polypeptide(L)'
;MENNQHELYEYARRRMKQKKRLYFHFILFFVGSIFFLIIHRVLDLDIYPGSNWDLWAIVVWAFIFVLHFIRVFITDSFMNKNWERSQIDKLVAKQERKIQQLQSKIDNNPQS
;
A
#
# COMPACT_ATOMS: atom_id res chain seq x y z
N MET A 1 25.49 -3.11 20.46
CA MET A 1 24.22 -2.37 20.49
C MET A 1 23.83 -1.81 19.12
N GLU A 2 24.78 -1.40 18.28
CA GLU A 2 24.52 -0.82 16.94
C GLU A 2 23.85 -1.79 15.93
N ASN A 3 24.15 -3.10 16.02
CA ASN A 3 23.63 -4.11 15.08
C ASN A 3 22.10 -4.29 15.18
N ASN A 4 21.52 -4.15 16.38
CA ASN A 4 20.09 -4.38 16.63
C ASN A 4 19.23 -3.24 16.03
N GLN A 5 19.70 -2.00 16.12
CA GLN A 5 19.04 -0.83 15.51
C GLN A 5 18.99 -0.92 13.99
N HIS A 6 20.06 -1.44 13.38
CA HIS A 6 20.12 -1.64 11.94
C HIS A 6 19.12 -2.71 11.47
N GLU A 7 18.95 -3.80 12.23
CA GLU A 7 17.96 -4.85 11.95
C GLU A 7 16.52 -4.36 12.10
N LEU A 8 16.23 -3.56 13.13
CA LEU A 8 14.92 -2.94 13.36
C LEU A 8 14.53 -2.02 12.20
N TYR A 9 15.48 -1.20 11.74
CA TYR A 9 15.33 -0.34 10.57
C TYR A 9 15.09 -1.15 9.28
N GLU A 10 15.92 -2.18 9.05
CA GLU A 10 15.79 -3.09 7.89
C GLU A 10 14.43 -3.80 7.88
N TYR A 11 13.93 -4.25 9.02
CA TYR A 11 12.61 -4.86 9.15
C TYR A 11 11.48 -3.89 8.80
N ALA A 12 11.51 -2.67 9.35
CA ALA A 12 10.53 -1.64 9.05
C ALA A 12 10.52 -1.28 7.56
N ARG A 13 11.71 -1.15 6.97
CA ARG A 13 11.89 -0.88 5.54
C ARG A 13 11.34 -1.99 4.65
N ARG A 14 11.56 -3.28 4.99
CA ARG A 14 11.01 -4.42 4.24
C ARG A 14 9.48 -4.44 4.26
N ARG A 15 8.86 -4.16 5.41
CA ARG A 15 7.39 -4.06 5.55
C ARG A 15 6.80 -2.98 4.64
N MET A 16 7.48 -1.84 4.52
CA MET A 16 7.07 -0.76 3.62
C MET A 16 7.18 -1.14 2.14
N LYS A 17 8.27 -1.84 1.77
CA LYS A 17 8.50 -2.30 0.40
C LYS A 17 7.47 -3.33 -0.07
N GLN A 18 7.04 -4.23 0.83
CA GLN A 18 5.98 -5.21 0.54
C GLN A 18 4.64 -4.54 0.23
N LYS A 19 4.27 -3.51 0.98
CA LYS A 19 3.06 -2.71 0.72
C LYS A 19 3.13 -2.08 -0.67
N LYS A 20 4.22 -1.39 -1.01
CA LYS A 20 4.43 -0.80 -2.35
C LYS A 20 4.30 -1.83 -3.49
N ARG A 21 4.85 -3.04 -3.33
CA ARG A 21 4.78 -4.08 -4.37
C ARG A 21 3.36 -4.62 -4.57
N LEU A 22 2.62 -4.80 -3.48
CA LEU A 22 1.21 -5.19 -3.55
C LEU A 22 0.42 -4.14 -4.36
N TYR A 23 0.63 -2.85 -4.07
CA TYR A 23 -0.04 -1.75 -4.77
C TYR A 23 0.33 -1.65 -6.25
N PHE A 24 1.60 -1.88 -6.60
CA PHE A 24 2.02 -1.96 -8.00
C PHE A 24 1.27 -3.05 -8.76
N HIS A 25 1.13 -4.23 -8.16
CA HIS A 25 0.41 -5.34 -8.80
C HIS A 25 -1.07 -5.02 -9.00
N PHE A 26 -1.71 -4.34 -8.03
CA PHE A 26 -3.08 -3.86 -8.15
C PHE A 26 -3.25 -2.82 -9.28
N ILE A 27 -2.30 -1.89 -9.43
CA ILE A 27 -2.32 -0.89 -10.52
C ILE A 27 -2.15 -1.57 -11.88
N LEU A 28 -1.18 -2.48 -12.00
CA LEU A 28 -0.96 -3.23 -13.24
C LEU A 28 -2.18 -4.06 -13.64
N PHE A 29 -2.80 -4.76 -12.68
CA PHE A 29 -4.01 -5.54 -12.92
C PHE A 29 -5.18 -4.65 -13.36
N PHE A 30 -5.30 -3.47 -12.76
CA PHE A 30 -6.35 -2.52 -13.08
C PHE A 30 -6.18 -1.87 -14.46
N VAL A 31 -4.96 -1.41 -14.79
CA VAL A 31 -4.61 -0.89 -16.11
C VAL A 31 -4.80 -1.97 -17.18
N GLY A 32 -4.36 -3.19 -16.88
CA GLY A 32 -4.58 -4.35 -17.75
C GLY A 32 -6.06 -4.64 -17.98
N SER A 33 -6.90 -4.54 -16.94
CA SER A 33 -8.36 -4.73 -17.06
C SER A 33 -9.02 -3.68 -17.94
N ILE A 34 -8.68 -2.39 -17.78
CA ILE A 34 -9.17 -1.32 -18.67
C ILE A 34 -8.70 -1.56 -20.11
N PHE A 35 -7.43 -1.89 -20.29
CA PHE A 35 -6.86 -2.17 -21.61
C PHE A 35 -7.59 -3.35 -22.29
N PHE A 36 -7.92 -4.38 -21.52
CA PHE A 36 -8.69 -5.53 -22.00
C PHE A 36 -10.13 -5.16 -22.40
N LEU A 37 -10.79 -4.26 -21.65
CA LEU A 37 -12.11 -3.73 -22.01
C LEU A 37 -12.07 -2.89 -23.29
N ILE A 38 -11.03 -2.09 -23.49
CA ILE A 38 -10.84 -1.31 -24.72
C ILE A 38 -10.59 -2.25 -25.90
N ILE A 39 -9.72 -3.25 -25.73
CA ILE A 39 -9.48 -4.27 -26.76
C ILE A 39 -10.77 -5.01 -27.11
N HIS A 40 -11.55 -5.42 -26.10
CA HIS A 40 -12.84 -6.05 -26.32
C HIS A 40 -13.80 -5.15 -27.12
N ARG A 41 -13.80 -3.85 -26.84
CA ARG A 41 -14.63 -2.86 -27.54
C ARG A 41 -14.15 -2.54 -28.96
N VAL A 42 -12.83 -2.50 -29.20
CA VAL A 42 -12.20 -2.20 -30.51
C VAL A 42 -12.22 -3.39 -31.45
N LEU A 43 -12.22 -4.61 -30.92
CA LEU A 43 -12.32 -5.84 -31.71
C LEU A 43 -13.73 -6.11 -32.25
N ASP A 44 -14.71 -5.22 -32.03
CA ASP A 44 -16.11 -5.36 -32.47
C ASP A 44 -16.61 -6.81 -32.32
N LEU A 45 -16.58 -7.32 -31.08
CA LEU A 45 -17.44 -8.45 -30.71
C LEU A 45 -18.89 -7.94 -30.64
N ASP A 46 -19.40 -7.60 -31.82
CA ASP A 46 -20.68 -6.94 -32.09
C ASP A 46 -21.84 -7.94 -31.95
N ILE A 47 -21.93 -8.59 -30.78
CA ILE A 47 -22.93 -9.64 -30.52
C ILE A 47 -24.28 -9.04 -30.08
N TYR A 48 -24.33 -7.77 -29.65
CA TYR A 48 -25.58 -7.14 -29.19
C TYR A 48 -25.74 -5.67 -29.61
N PRO A 49 -26.50 -5.40 -30.70
CA PRO A 49 -26.85 -4.04 -31.08
C PRO A 49 -27.97 -3.52 -30.16
N GLY A 50 -27.71 -2.46 -29.41
CA GLY A 50 -28.76 -1.63 -28.80
C GLY A 50 -28.74 -1.46 -27.28
N SER A 51 -27.81 -2.06 -26.55
CA SER A 51 -27.71 -1.85 -25.10
C SER A 51 -26.48 -1.00 -24.75
N ASN A 52 -26.71 0.24 -24.30
CA ASN A 52 -25.66 1.13 -23.76
C ASN A 52 -25.13 0.66 -22.38
N TRP A 53 -25.32 -0.60 -22.04
CA TRP A 53 -24.86 -1.21 -20.80
C TRP A 53 -23.35 -1.06 -20.63
N ASP A 54 -22.60 -1.18 -21.73
CA ASP A 54 -21.14 -1.04 -21.71
C ASP A 54 -20.69 0.36 -21.30
N LEU A 55 -21.48 1.37 -21.67
CA LEU A 55 -21.24 2.77 -21.31
C LEU A 55 -21.42 2.97 -19.80
N TRP A 56 -22.48 2.37 -19.23
CA TRP A 56 -22.70 2.37 -17.78
C TRP A 56 -21.61 1.59 -17.02
N ALA A 57 -21.18 0.44 -17.55
CA ALA A 57 -20.09 -0.32 -16.97
C ALA A 57 -18.80 0.52 -16.95
N ILE A 58 -18.47 1.20 -18.06
CA ILE A 58 -17.31 2.11 -18.14
C ILE A 58 -17.43 3.25 -17.13
N VAL A 59 -18.62 3.84 -16.96
CA VAL A 59 -18.83 4.94 -16.02
C VAL A 59 -18.62 4.50 -14.57
N VAL A 60 -19.18 3.36 -14.13
CA VAL A 60 -18.94 2.94 -12.73
C VAL A 60 -17.50 2.47 -12.52
N TRP A 61 -16.88 1.84 -13.51
CA TRP A 61 -15.45 1.47 -13.45
C TRP A 61 -14.55 2.70 -13.41
N ALA A 62 -14.83 3.73 -14.21
CA ALA A 62 -14.11 5.00 -14.18
C ALA A 62 -14.30 5.73 -12.84
N PHE A 63 -15.49 5.68 -12.25
CA PHE A 63 -15.74 6.26 -10.93
C PHE A 63 -14.94 5.56 -9.82
N ILE A 64 -14.95 4.23 -9.79
CA ILE A 64 -14.13 3.43 -8.87
C ILE A 64 -12.64 3.73 -9.10
N PHE A 65 -12.22 3.89 -10.36
CA PHE A 65 -10.83 4.26 -10.69
C PHE A 65 -10.45 5.61 -10.12
N VAL A 66 -11.27 6.65 -10.28
CA VAL A 66 -10.96 8.00 -9.76
C VAL A 66 -10.82 7.96 -8.24
N LEU A 67 -11.71 7.27 -7.53
CA LEU A 67 -11.59 7.09 -6.08
C LEU A 67 -10.29 6.38 -5.70
N HIS A 68 -9.90 5.33 -6.42
CA HIS A 68 -8.65 4.61 -6.19
C HIS A 68 -7.41 5.43 -6.58
N PHE A 69 -7.47 6.21 -7.66
CA PHE A 69 -6.39 7.08 -8.11
C PHE A 69 -6.14 8.19 -7.09
N ILE A 70 -7.18 8.84 -6.60
CA ILE A 70 -7.09 9.80 -5.49
C ILE A 70 -6.45 9.12 -4.28
N ARG A 71 -6.95 7.94 -3.88
CA ARG A 71 -6.43 7.23 -2.72
C ARG A 71 -4.98 6.78 -2.87
N VAL A 72 -4.55 6.38 -4.05
CA VAL A 72 -3.17 5.94 -4.30
C VAL A 72 -2.26 7.14 -4.55
N PHE A 73 -2.62 8.09 -5.40
CA PHE A 73 -1.75 9.18 -5.79
C PHE A 73 -1.64 10.26 -4.70
N ILE A 74 -2.72 10.60 -4.01
CA ILE A 74 -2.65 11.54 -2.87
C ILE A 74 -2.01 10.84 -1.67
N THR A 75 -2.35 9.58 -1.38
CA THR A 75 -1.67 8.89 -0.27
C THR A 75 -0.20 8.70 -0.62
N ASP A 76 0.20 8.21 -1.80
CA ASP A 76 1.60 7.93 -2.16
C ASP A 76 2.43 9.21 -2.38
N SER A 77 1.84 10.29 -2.91
CA SER A 77 2.50 11.61 -3.01
C SER A 77 2.68 12.26 -1.62
N PHE A 78 1.74 12.06 -0.69
CA PHE A 78 1.89 12.47 0.71
C PHE A 78 2.78 11.50 1.51
N MET A 79 2.86 10.23 1.10
CA MET A 79 3.76 9.16 1.55
C MET A 79 5.16 9.30 0.93
N ASN A 80 5.57 10.53 0.59
CA ASN A 80 6.91 10.81 0.13
C ASN A 80 7.93 10.31 1.18
N LYS A 81 9.18 10.12 0.77
CA LYS A 81 10.32 9.58 1.53
C LYS A 81 10.45 10.12 2.97
N ASN A 82 9.97 11.34 3.21
CA ASN A 82 9.90 12.00 4.51
C ASN A 82 8.85 11.39 5.46
N TRP A 83 7.66 11.04 4.96
CA TRP A 83 6.66 10.31 5.73
C TRP A 83 7.14 8.90 6.06
N GLU A 84 7.79 8.22 5.09
CA GLU A 84 8.36 6.89 5.30
C GLU A 84 9.41 6.91 6.41
N ARG A 85 10.32 7.90 6.41
CA ARG A 85 11.26 8.13 7.53
C ARG A 85 10.55 8.41 8.84
N SER A 86 9.57 9.31 8.86
CA SER A 86 8.83 9.65 10.09
C SER A 86 8.14 8.44 10.73
N GLN A 87 7.61 7.53 9.91
CA GLN A 87 6.95 6.32 10.39
C GLN A 87 7.95 5.27 10.89
N ILE A 88 9.11 5.15 10.23
CA ILE A 88 10.20 4.30 10.70
C ILE A 88 10.73 4.82 12.04
N ASP A 89 10.99 6.13 12.17
CA ASP A 89 11.47 6.74 13.41
C ASP A 89 10.46 6.55 14.56
N LYS A 90 9.16 6.72 14.30
CA LYS A 90 8.11 6.43 15.28
C LYS A 90 8.08 4.97 15.71
N LEU A 91 8.31 4.04 14.78
CA LEU A 91 8.35 2.60 15.05
C LEU A 91 9.56 2.22 15.91
N VAL A 92 10.75 2.73 15.55
CA VAL A 92 12.00 2.52 16.29
C VAL A 92 11.87 3.09 17.71
N ALA A 93 11.41 4.33 17.86
CA ALA A 93 11.18 4.95 19.17
C ALA A 93 10.19 4.14 20.04
N LYS A 94 9.17 3.52 19.43
CA LYS A 94 8.21 2.67 20.16
C LYS A 94 8.86 1.36 20.62
N GLN A 95 9.75 0.79 19.82
CA GLN A 95 10.50 -0.42 20.18
C GLN A 95 11.50 -0.15 21.29
N GLU A 96 12.24 0.96 21.23
CA GLU A 96 13.16 1.37 22.30
C GLU A 96 12.44 1.57 23.64
N ARG A 97 11.30 2.27 23.64
CA ARG A 97 10.46 2.42 24.84
C ARG A 97 10.00 1.08 25.40
N LYS A 98 9.66 0.13 24.53
CA LYS A 98 9.21 -1.20 24.95
C LYS A 98 10.36 -2.02 25.56
N ILE A 99 11.56 -1.90 25.02
CA ILE A 99 12.77 -2.50 25.59
C ILE A 99 13.06 -1.91 26.97
N GLN A 100 13.00 -0.58 27.12
CA GLN A 100 13.19 0.08 28.43
C GLN A 100 12.15 -0.36 29.46
N GLN A 101 10.88 -0.46 29.06
CA GLN A 101 9.83 -0.97 29.94
C GLN A 101 10.05 -2.43 30.34
N LEU A 102 10.49 -3.29 29.41
CA LEU A 102 10.83 -4.68 29.73
C LEU A 102 12.02 -4.75 30.67
N GLN A 103 13.07 -3.96 30.46
CA GLN A 103 14.23 -3.88 31.34
C GLN A 103 13.81 -3.43 32.74
N SER A 104 13.02 -2.37 32.86
CA SER A 104 12.50 -1.91 34.15
C SER A 104 11.63 -2.96 34.86
N LYS A 105 10.90 -3.80 34.11
CA LYS A 105 10.08 -4.87 34.71
C LYS A 105 10.93 -6.04 35.19
N ILE A 106 12.04 -6.32 34.51
CA ILE A 106 13.02 -7.34 34.92
C ILE A 106 13.78 -6.85 36.15
N ASP A 107 14.26 -5.61 36.14
CA ASP A 107 15.03 -5.03 37.25
C ASP A 107 14.17 -4.82 38.52
N ASN A 108 12.88 -4.47 38.36
CA ASN A 108 11.91 -4.38 39.47
C ASN A 108 11.26 -5.73 39.85
N ASN A 109 11.59 -6.82 39.15
CA ASN A 109 11.16 -8.17 39.51
C ASN A 109 12.37 -9.12 39.60
N PRO A 110 13.26 -8.92 40.59
CA PRO A 110 14.34 -9.86 40.86
C PRO A 110 13.72 -11.10 41.51
N GLN A 111 13.44 -12.12 40.69
CA GLN A 111 13.04 -13.49 41.01
C GLN A 111 11.54 -13.82 41.04
N SER A 112 11.19 -14.81 40.21
CA SER A 112 10.66 -16.09 40.71
C SER A 112 11.56 -17.20 40.21
#